data_AF-A0A953ELB7-F1
#
_entry.id   AF-A0A953ELB7-F1
#
_cell.length_a   1.000
_cell.length_b   1.000
_cell.length_c   1.000
_cell.angle_alpha   90.00
_cell.angle_beta   90.00
_cell.angle_gamma   90.00
#
_symmetry.space_group_name_H-M   'P 1'
#
loop_
_entity.id
_entity.type
_entity.pdbx_description
1 polymer ?
#
loop_
_entity_poly.entity_id
_entity_poly.type
_entity_poly.pdbx_seq_one_letter_code
_entity_poly.pdbx_strand_id
1 'polypeptide(L)'
;MAILFGIDGTGPTSNAEYARDFKNSFVNQMCGDDNYSRGPIGPGGGLPEAIAMGMNYIRKYHNAQPNQKILLTGYSRGALGAVVIASNLKRLNIPVHAMVLFDCVDRHLAYDAEYIPNNVANVLHIRRDPAARSRMSFGNDGTKYSPPTVYTEKFYFGTHGAMGGTYWKPTGDQGLADYVDEGTAEAVANVPSPSIFGALDPRYIANVKAYKTNVTFRRDKECSQQIASENNAWLVKYGFPSIACV
;
A
#
# COMPACT_ATOMS: atom_id res chain seq x y z
N MET A 1 23.28 -11.22 -0.63
CA MET A 1 21.88 -10.96 -0.17
C MET A 1 21.63 -9.47 -0.21
N ALA A 2 20.38 -8.99 -0.30
CA ALA A 2 20.03 -7.57 -0.19
C ALA A 2 19.46 -7.29 1.21
N ILE A 3 19.51 -6.05 1.67
CA ILE A 3 18.79 -5.58 2.86
C ILE A 3 17.38 -5.22 2.38
N LEU A 4 16.42 -6.11 2.59
CA LEU A 4 15.01 -5.90 2.25
C LEU A 4 14.24 -5.51 3.51
N PHE A 5 13.38 -4.52 3.44
CA PHE A 5 12.44 -4.21 4.52
C PHE A 5 11.09 -3.75 3.95
N GLY A 6 10.00 -4.24 4.56
CA GLY A 6 8.65 -3.95 4.12
C GLY A 6 7.71 -3.54 5.26
N ILE A 7 6.78 -2.63 4.96
CA ILE A 7 5.69 -2.27 5.87
C ILE A 7 4.36 -2.49 5.15
N ASP A 8 3.49 -3.31 5.72
CA ASP A 8 2.19 -3.60 5.13
C ASP A 8 1.13 -2.52 5.36
N GLY A 9 -0.06 -2.74 4.80
CA GLY A 9 -1.21 -1.87 4.95
C GLY A 9 -1.86 -1.90 6.34
N THR A 10 -2.82 -1.00 6.54
CA THR A 10 -3.61 -0.95 7.78
C THR A 10 -4.47 -2.18 7.95
N GLY A 11 -4.53 -2.72 9.16
CA GLY A 11 -5.38 -3.85 9.47
C GLY A 11 -5.96 -3.82 10.88
N PRO A 12 -6.57 -4.93 11.32
CA PRO A 12 -7.22 -5.04 12.62
C PRO A 12 -6.23 -4.85 13.78
N THR A 13 -6.73 -4.49 14.97
CA THR A 13 -5.90 -4.34 16.18
C THR A 13 -5.23 -5.66 16.56
N SER A 14 -5.94 -6.78 16.42
CA SER A 14 -5.44 -8.13 16.72
C SER A 14 -4.33 -8.56 15.76
N ASN A 15 -3.17 -8.95 16.32
CA ASN A 15 -2.07 -9.50 15.53
C ASN A 15 -2.44 -10.81 14.81
N ALA A 16 -3.21 -11.69 15.47
CA ALA A 16 -3.62 -12.96 14.87
C ALA A 16 -4.58 -12.75 13.69
N GLU A 17 -5.48 -11.76 13.83
CA GLU A 17 -6.38 -11.38 12.76
C GLU A 17 -5.62 -10.72 11.60
N TYR A 18 -4.69 -9.83 11.93
CA TYR A 18 -3.82 -9.17 10.97
C TYR A 18 -3.01 -10.18 10.16
N ALA A 19 -2.37 -11.14 10.84
CA ALA A 19 -1.58 -12.19 10.19
C ALA A 19 -2.42 -13.05 9.25
N ARG A 20 -3.70 -13.29 9.58
CA ARG A 20 -4.64 -14.00 8.70
C ARG A 20 -5.00 -13.17 7.47
N ASP A 21 -5.33 -11.90 7.66
CA ASP A 21 -5.81 -11.02 6.60
C ASP A 21 -4.70 -10.61 5.62
N PHE A 22 -3.47 -10.44 6.13
CA PHE A 22 -2.28 -10.07 5.36
C PHE A 22 -1.36 -11.26 5.04
N LYS A 23 -1.80 -12.50 5.29
CA LYS A 23 -1.01 -13.71 5.01
C LYS A 23 -0.48 -13.74 3.56
N ASN A 24 -1.30 -13.27 2.62
CA ASN A 24 -1.00 -13.28 1.20
C ASN A 24 -0.67 -11.89 0.65
N SER A 25 -0.45 -10.88 1.50
CA SER A 25 -0.08 -9.56 1.00
C SER A 25 1.25 -9.64 0.23
N PHE A 26 1.42 -8.81 -0.78
CA PHE A 26 2.65 -8.81 -1.57
C PHE A 26 3.87 -8.40 -0.75
N VAL A 27 3.69 -7.53 0.23
CA VAL A 27 4.77 -7.13 1.15
C VAL A 27 5.20 -8.32 2.02
N ASN A 28 4.26 -9.06 2.61
CA ASN A 28 4.57 -10.23 3.42
C ASN A 28 5.26 -11.32 2.58
N GLN A 29 4.76 -11.59 1.38
CA GLN A 29 5.38 -12.56 0.46
C GLN A 29 6.83 -12.22 0.09
N MET A 30 7.15 -10.94 -0.09
CA MET A 30 8.51 -10.51 -0.39
C MET A 30 9.43 -10.55 0.84
N CYS A 31 8.94 -10.11 2.00
CA CYS A 31 9.77 -9.87 3.16
C CYS A 31 9.92 -11.09 4.09
N GLY A 32 8.88 -11.93 4.20
CA GLY A 32 8.77 -12.95 5.24
C GLY A 32 8.78 -12.33 6.65
N ASP A 33 8.79 -13.19 7.68
CA ASP A 33 8.59 -12.74 9.08
C ASP A 33 9.74 -11.86 9.64
N ASP A 34 10.97 -12.00 9.15
CA ASP A 34 12.17 -11.37 9.74
C ASP A 34 12.42 -9.93 9.26
N ASN A 35 11.83 -9.54 8.13
CA ASN A 35 12.17 -8.30 7.41
C ASN A 35 10.93 -7.43 7.14
N TYR A 36 9.96 -7.55 8.03
CA TYR A 36 8.59 -7.14 7.84
C TYR A 36 8.07 -6.43 9.07
N SER A 37 7.24 -5.41 8.86
CA SER A 37 6.41 -4.85 9.90
C SER A 37 4.97 -4.80 9.45
N ARG A 38 4.07 -5.14 10.37
CA ARG A 38 2.65 -4.86 10.17
C ARG A 38 2.44 -3.35 10.02
N GLY A 39 1.50 -2.98 9.17
CA GLY A 39 1.05 -1.61 9.01
C GLY A 39 0.28 -1.07 10.22
N PRO A 40 -0.07 0.23 10.18
CA PRO A 40 -0.68 0.92 11.30
C PRO A 40 -2.03 0.33 11.73
N ILE A 41 -2.35 0.54 13.00
CA ILE A 41 -3.66 0.32 13.60
C ILE A 41 -4.48 1.60 13.41
N GLY A 42 -5.68 1.48 12.83
CA GLY A 42 -6.63 2.59 12.76
C GLY A 42 -6.02 3.87 12.17
N PRO A 43 -6.37 5.09 12.60
CA PRO A 43 -5.95 6.34 11.95
C PRO A 43 -4.47 6.73 12.11
N GLY A 44 -3.59 5.93 12.75
CA GLY A 44 -2.15 6.25 12.74
C GLY A 44 -1.24 5.53 13.73
N GLY A 45 -1.77 4.74 14.67
CA GLY A 45 -0.92 4.02 15.64
C GLY A 45 -0.06 2.95 14.96
N GLY A 46 1.20 2.76 15.36
CA GLY A 46 2.05 1.67 14.87
C GLY A 46 2.93 2.00 13.66
N LEU A 47 2.62 3.06 12.91
CA LEU A 47 3.44 3.47 11.76
C LEU A 47 4.81 4.07 12.18
N PRO A 48 4.89 4.99 13.17
CA PRO A 48 6.18 5.45 13.69
C PRO A 48 7.07 4.31 14.19
N GLU A 49 6.48 3.32 14.87
CA GLU A 49 7.17 2.14 15.38
C GLU A 49 7.69 1.26 14.25
N ALA A 50 6.88 1.02 13.21
CA ALA A 50 7.30 0.28 12.02
C ALA A 50 8.45 0.98 11.26
N ILE A 51 8.38 2.31 11.14
CA ILE A 51 9.46 3.13 10.55
C ILE A 51 10.74 3.00 11.38
N ALA A 52 10.64 3.11 12.71
CA ALA A 52 11.80 2.98 13.61
C ALA A 52 12.42 1.58 13.53
N MET A 53 11.58 0.53 13.47
CA MET A 53 12.03 -0.85 13.27
C MET A 53 12.80 -1.02 11.96
N GLY A 54 12.25 -0.50 10.86
CA GLY A 54 12.92 -0.53 9.55
C GLY A 54 14.25 0.21 9.55
N MET A 55 14.30 1.41 10.15
CA MET A 55 15.55 2.17 10.29
C MET A 55 16.60 1.40 11.10
N ASN A 56 16.20 0.77 12.21
CA ASN A 56 17.11 -0.02 13.04
C ASN A 56 17.63 -1.27 12.31
N TYR A 57 16.73 -1.98 11.62
CA TYR A 57 17.08 -3.14 10.80
C TYR A 57 18.09 -2.75 9.72
N ILE A 58 17.77 -1.75 8.90
CA ILE A 58 18.62 -1.33 7.78
C ILE A 58 19.99 -0.86 8.28
N ARG A 59 20.04 -0.04 9.34
CA ARG A 59 21.32 0.43 9.90
C ARG A 59 22.18 -0.71 10.43
N LYS A 60 21.57 -1.70 11.11
CA LYS A 60 22.29 -2.88 11.62
C LYS A 60 23.02 -3.60 10.48
N TYR A 61 22.30 -3.92 9.40
CA TYR A 61 22.89 -4.68 8.29
C TYR A 61 23.80 -3.80 7.41
N HIS A 62 23.47 -2.54 7.19
CA HIS A 62 24.29 -1.62 6.41
C HIS A 62 25.64 -1.36 7.09
N ASN A 63 25.67 -1.21 8.42
CA ASN A 63 26.94 -1.04 9.15
C ASN A 63 27.83 -2.29 9.07
N ALA A 64 27.24 -3.47 9.01
CA ALA A 64 27.97 -4.72 8.84
C ALA A 64 28.42 -4.94 7.37
N GLN A 65 27.63 -4.47 6.40
CA GLN A 65 27.82 -4.69 4.97
C GLN A 65 27.42 -3.43 4.16
N PRO A 66 28.26 -2.38 4.11
CA PRO A 66 27.87 -1.07 3.56
C PRO A 66 27.55 -1.08 2.06
N ASN A 67 28.09 -2.05 1.32
CA ASN A 67 27.86 -2.18 -0.12
C ASN A 67 26.60 -3.00 -0.47
N GLN A 68 25.87 -3.49 0.54
CA GLN A 68 24.68 -4.28 0.32
C GLN A 68 23.53 -3.41 -0.20
N LYS A 69 22.85 -3.87 -1.26
CA LYS A 69 21.70 -3.17 -1.83
C LYS A 69 20.57 -3.08 -0.81
N ILE A 70 19.99 -1.90 -0.66
CA ILE A 70 18.79 -1.67 0.17
C ILE A 70 17.56 -1.66 -0.73
N LEU A 71 16.57 -2.47 -0.36
CA LEU A 71 15.29 -2.63 -1.04
C LEU A 71 14.17 -2.28 -0.06
N LEU A 72 13.28 -1.39 -0.47
CA LEU A 72 12.14 -0.98 0.35
C LEU A 72 10.83 -1.34 -0.32
N THR A 73 9.84 -1.75 0.46
CA THR A 73 8.51 -1.99 -0.07
C THR A 73 7.43 -1.58 0.93
N GLY A 74 6.25 -1.25 0.44
CA GLY A 74 5.10 -1.12 1.32
C GLY A 74 3.78 -1.04 0.60
N TYR A 75 2.70 -1.26 1.35
CA TYR A 75 1.32 -1.24 0.86
C TYR A 75 0.51 -0.20 1.63
N SER A 76 -0.31 0.59 0.92
CA SER A 76 -1.20 1.60 1.51
C SER A 76 -0.39 2.60 2.36
N ARG A 77 -0.74 2.80 3.63
CA ARG A 77 0.06 3.63 4.57
C ARG A 77 1.43 3.05 4.91
N GLY A 78 1.64 1.74 4.76
CA GLY A 78 2.96 1.14 4.86
C GLY A 78 3.89 1.59 3.74
N ALA A 79 3.35 1.88 2.55
CA ALA A 79 4.09 2.46 1.43
C ALA A 79 4.60 3.88 1.78
N LEU A 80 3.76 4.71 2.42
CA LEU A 80 4.20 5.98 3.00
C LEU A 80 5.33 5.76 4.00
N GLY A 81 5.23 4.75 4.87
CA GLY A 81 6.31 4.39 5.79
C GLY A 81 7.64 4.06 5.09
N ALA A 82 7.59 3.34 3.96
CA ALA A 82 8.76 3.05 3.15
C ALA A 82 9.40 4.32 2.54
N VAL A 83 8.59 5.27 2.09
CA VAL A 83 9.08 6.58 1.60
C VAL A 83 9.72 7.38 2.74
N VAL A 84 9.10 7.40 3.93
CA VAL A 84 9.67 8.06 5.11
C VAL A 84 11.01 7.43 5.52
N ILE A 85 11.12 6.10 5.50
CA ILE A 85 12.40 5.40 5.71
C ILE A 85 13.43 5.87 4.70
N ALA A 86 13.10 5.92 3.41
CA ALA A 86 14.05 6.38 2.38
C ALA A 86 14.51 7.83 2.62
N SER A 87 13.59 8.71 3.04
CA SER A 87 13.91 10.10 3.38
C SER A 87 14.82 10.20 4.60
N ASN A 88 14.62 9.33 5.59
CA ASN A 88 15.50 9.21 6.74
C ASN A 88 16.90 8.71 6.35
N LEU A 89 16.97 7.70 5.47
CA LEU A 89 18.23 7.20 4.94
C LEU A 89 18.98 8.25 4.11
N LYS A 90 18.26 9.09 3.36
CA LYS A 90 18.85 10.22 2.63
C LYS A 90 19.62 11.17 3.56
N ARG A 91 19.05 11.49 4.72
CA ARG A 91 19.71 12.34 5.74
C ARG A 91 21.00 11.72 6.30
N LEU A 92 21.15 10.41 6.16
CA LEU A 92 22.35 9.66 6.56
C LEU A 92 23.28 9.36 5.38
N ASN A 93 23.01 9.90 4.19
CA ASN A 93 23.73 9.61 2.94
C ASN A 93 23.74 8.11 2.57
N ILE A 94 22.68 7.38 2.93
CA ILE A 94 22.53 5.97 2.60
C ILE A 94 21.66 5.83 1.33
N PRO A 95 22.18 5.23 0.24
CA PRO A 95 21.42 5.04 -1.00
C PRO A 95 20.43 3.87 -0.88
N VAL A 96 19.27 4.01 -1.51
CA VAL A 96 18.27 2.96 -1.68
C VAL A 96 18.32 2.49 -3.13
N HIS A 97 18.55 1.19 -3.34
CA HIS A 97 18.72 0.64 -4.68
C HIS A 97 17.41 0.60 -5.47
N ALA A 98 16.34 0.15 -4.82
CA ALA A 98 15.02 0.10 -5.43
C ALA A 98 13.90 0.12 -4.38
N MET A 99 12.74 0.60 -4.81
CA MET A 99 11.54 0.72 -4.00
C MET A 99 10.31 0.22 -4.77
N VAL A 100 9.45 -0.56 -4.10
CA VAL A 100 8.16 -0.98 -4.64
C VAL A 100 7.04 -0.45 -3.77
N LEU A 101 6.12 0.32 -4.36
CA LEU A 101 4.97 0.87 -3.66
C LEU A 101 3.71 0.22 -4.21
N PHE A 102 2.89 -0.33 -3.32
CA PHE A 102 1.55 -0.80 -3.65
C PHE A 102 0.55 0.22 -3.12
N ASP A 103 -0.01 0.97 -4.05
CA ASP A 103 -1.08 1.94 -3.87
C ASP A 103 -0.85 2.83 -2.66
N CYS A 104 0.25 3.59 -2.70
CA CYS A 104 0.67 4.47 -1.63
C CYS A 104 -0.41 5.54 -1.38
N VAL A 105 -0.73 5.74 -0.10
CA VAL A 105 -1.74 6.73 0.33
C VAL A 105 -1.24 7.50 1.54
N ASP A 106 -1.42 8.81 1.50
CA ASP A 106 -1.20 9.68 2.66
C ASP A 106 -2.51 9.88 3.39
N ARG A 107 -2.60 9.26 4.56
CA ARG A 107 -3.67 9.54 5.53
C ARG A 107 -3.08 9.73 6.91
N HIS A 108 -1.88 10.30 7.00
CA HIS A 108 -1.17 10.50 8.26
C HIS A 108 -0.81 11.98 8.46
N LEU A 109 -1.28 12.59 9.55
CA LEU A 109 -1.08 14.04 9.79
C LEU A 109 0.39 14.44 10.01
N ALA A 110 1.26 13.49 10.38
CA ALA A 110 2.63 13.79 10.80
C ALA A 110 3.71 13.44 9.75
N TYR A 111 3.35 12.78 8.65
CA TYR A 111 4.32 12.34 7.65
C TYR A 111 3.80 12.70 6.28
N ASP A 112 4.68 13.25 5.46
CA ASP A 112 4.43 13.56 4.06
C ASP A 112 5.33 12.64 3.24
N ALA A 113 4.74 11.84 2.35
CA ALA A 113 5.46 11.00 1.41
C ALA A 113 5.19 11.40 -0.05
N GLU A 114 4.79 12.65 -0.31
CA GLU A 114 4.48 13.15 -1.67
C GLU A 114 5.67 13.01 -2.61
N TYR A 115 6.86 13.27 -2.07
CA TYR A 115 8.12 13.19 -2.79
C TYR A 115 8.91 11.94 -2.44
N ILE A 116 9.17 11.12 -3.46
CA ILE A 116 10.22 10.11 -3.40
C ILE A 116 11.58 10.82 -3.33
N PRO A 117 12.41 10.54 -2.31
CA PRO A 117 13.71 11.15 -2.18
C PRO A 117 14.69 10.61 -3.23
N ASN A 118 15.51 11.51 -3.78
CA ASN A 118 16.45 11.19 -4.87
C ASN A 118 17.64 10.28 -4.49
N ASN A 119 17.69 9.75 -3.26
CA ASN A 119 18.58 8.65 -2.90
C ASN A 119 18.00 7.28 -3.28
N VAL A 120 16.74 7.22 -3.76
CA VAL A 120 16.11 6.02 -4.30
C VAL A 120 16.37 5.96 -5.80
N ALA A 121 17.12 4.94 -6.25
CA ALA A 121 17.51 4.87 -7.66
C ALA A 121 16.36 4.43 -8.59
N ASN A 122 15.56 3.42 -8.19
CA ASN A 122 14.50 2.86 -9.02
C ASN A 122 13.20 2.71 -8.22
N VAL A 123 12.09 3.15 -8.76
CA VAL A 123 10.76 3.00 -8.15
C VAL A 123 9.82 2.28 -9.09
N LEU A 124 9.11 1.28 -8.59
CA LEU A 124 7.89 0.77 -9.18
C LEU A 124 6.71 1.11 -8.28
N HIS A 125 5.78 1.92 -8.77
CA HIS A 125 4.55 2.25 -8.06
C HIS A 125 3.35 1.62 -8.77
N ILE A 126 2.78 0.60 -8.14
CA ILE A 126 1.55 -0.05 -8.57
C ILE A 126 0.39 0.73 -7.97
N ARG A 127 -0.50 1.26 -8.80
CA ARG A 127 -1.59 2.14 -8.38
C ARG A 127 -2.93 1.61 -8.84
N ARG A 128 -3.97 1.85 -8.05
CA ARG A 128 -5.34 1.57 -8.46
C ARG A 128 -5.78 2.52 -9.57
N ASP A 129 -6.43 1.99 -10.58
CA ASP A 129 -7.06 2.79 -11.63
C ASP A 129 -8.26 3.57 -11.03
N PRO A 130 -8.34 4.91 -11.18
CA PRO A 130 -9.49 5.69 -10.73
C PRO A 130 -10.84 5.20 -11.27
N ALA A 131 -10.87 4.56 -12.45
CA ALA A 131 -12.08 3.98 -13.02
C ALA A 131 -12.67 2.84 -12.17
N ALA A 132 -11.87 2.23 -11.28
CA ALA A 132 -12.32 1.23 -10.33
C ALA A 132 -13.29 1.80 -9.28
N ARG A 133 -13.31 3.13 -9.08
CA ARG A 133 -14.06 3.79 -8.00
C ARG A 133 -13.82 3.13 -6.64
N SER A 134 -12.56 2.79 -6.35
CA SER A 134 -12.14 2.23 -5.08
C SER A 134 -11.43 3.30 -4.28
N ARG A 135 -11.90 3.52 -3.04
CA ARG A 135 -11.31 4.49 -2.10
C ARG A 135 -10.90 5.83 -2.76
N MET A 136 -11.79 6.44 -3.54
CA MET A 136 -11.55 7.72 -4.22
C MET A 136 -11.05 8.81 -3.27
N SER A 137 -11.53 8.80 -2.01
CA SER A 137 -11.13 9.73 -0.95
C SER A 137 -9.71 9.52 -0.41
N PHE A 138 -9.00 8.46 -0.82
CA PHE A 138 -7.66 8.18 -0.30
C PHE A 138 -6.58 8.91 -1.10
N GLY A 139 -6.85 9.33 -2.34
CA GLY A 139 -5.82 9.85 -3.24
C GLY A 139 -4.68 8.84 -3.48
N ASN A 140 -3.53 9.32 -3.94
CA ASN A 140 -2.28 8.57 -3.94
C ASN A 140 -1.13 9.48 -3.54
N ASP A 141 -0.13 8.88 -2.90
CA ASP A 141 1.05 9.57 -2.41
C ASP A 141 2.34 8.99 -3.03
N GLY A 142 3.52 9.60 -2.83
CA GLY A 142 4.76 9.13 -3.45
C GLY A 142 4.77 9.22 -4.97
N THR A 143 4.11 10.25 -5.51
CA THR A 143 3.93 10.46 -6.96
C THR A 143 4.90 11.49 -7.54
N LYS A 144 5.54 12.30 -6.70
CA LYS A 144 6.57 13.26 -7.12
C LYS A 144 7.95 12.68 -6.89
N TYR A 145 8.90 13.02 -7.75
CA TYR A 145 10.29 12.60 -7.63
C TYR A 145 11.20 13.60 -8.33
N SER A 146 12.51 13.47 -8.09
CA SER A 146 13.53 14.26 -8.79
C SER A 146 14.66 13.35 -9.28
N PRO A 147 15.34 13.71 -10.38
CA PRO A 147 16.53 12.98 -10.81
C PRO A 147 17.57 12.83 -9.69
N PRO A 148 18.34 11.72 -9.67
CA PRO A 148 18.42 10.68 -10.70
C PRO A 148 17.41 9.52 -10.55
N THR A 149 16.38 9.64 -9.71
CA THR A 149 15.38 8.58 -9.52
C THR A 149 14.68 8.23 -10.84
N VAL A 150 14.69 6.94 -11.18
CA VAL A 150 13.89 6.38 -12.26
C VAL A 150 12.57 5.88 -11.69
N TYR A 151 11.47 6.52 -12.07
CA TYR A 151 10.14 6.23 -11.56
C TYR A 151 9.26 5.57 -12.62
N THR A 152 8.76 4.37 -12.34
CA THR A 152 7.81 3.63 -13.18
C THR A 152 6.50 3.49 -12.42
N GLU A 153 5.39 3.92 -13.01
CA GLU A 153 4.06 3.63 -12.48
C GLU A 153 3.26 2.71 -13.40
N LYS A 154 2.37 1.93 -12.79
CA LYS A 154 1.42 1.07 -13.50
C LYS A 154 0.07 1.13 -12.82
N PHE A 155 -0.98 1.32 -13.61
CA PHE A 155 -2.36 1.34 -13.13
C PHE A 155 -3.04 -0.01 -13.37
N TYR A 156 -3.80 -0.47 -12.39
CA TYR A 156 -4.57 -1.70 -12.49
C TYR A 156 -6.02 -1.49 -12.05
N PHE A 157 -6.94 -2.08 -12.82
CA PHE A 157 -8.37 -2.04 -12.52
C PHE A 157 -8.73 -3.08 -11.45
N GLY A 158 -8.65 -2.65 -10.20
CA GLY A 158 -8.98 -3.40 -8.98
C GLY A 158 -9.14 -2.45 -7.79
N THR A 159 -9.53 -3.00 -6.64
CA THR A 159 -9.67 -2.21 -5.41
C THR A 159 -8.32 -1.91 -4.75
N HIS A 160 -8.34 -1.02 -3.76
CA HIS A 160 -7.19 -0.77 -2.88
C HIS A 160 -6.64 -2.08 -2.29
N GLY A 161 -7.53 -2.98 -1.86
CA GLY A 161 -7.19 -4.31 -1.36
C GLY A 161 -6.42 -5.15 -2.36
N ALA A 162 -6.88 -5.19 -3.61
CA ALA A 162 -6.22 -5.97 -4.65
C ALA A 162 -4.80 -5.50 -4.96
N MET A 163 -4.51 -4.19 -4.83
CA MET A 163 -3.16 -3.66 -5.05
C MET A 163 -2.14 -4.24 -4.09
N GLY A 164 -2.54 -4.52 -2.84
CA GLY A 164 -1.67 -5.09 -1.81
C GLY A 164 -1.61 -6.62 -1.77
N GLY A 165 -2.35 -7.31 -2.64
CA GLY A 165 -2.53 -8.77 -2.56
C GLY A 165 -3.56 -9.20 -1.50
N THR A 166 -4.36 -8.27 -1.00
CA THR A 166 -5.43 -8.48 -0.01
C THR A 166 -6.80 -8.20 -0.63
N TYR A 167 -7.09 -8.85 -1.77
CA TYR A 167 -8.36 -8.66 -2.49
C TYR A 167 -9.57 -9.07 -1.65
N TRP A 168 -10.71 -8.44 -1.94
CA TRP A 168 -11.95 -8.69 -1.23
C TRP A 168 -12.53 -10.07 -1.55
N LYS A 169 -13.12 -10.72 -0.56
CA LYS A 169 -13.82 -12.00 -0.70
C LYS A 169 -15.32 -11.78 -0.46
N PRO A 170 -16.20 -12.45 -1.23
CA PRO A 170 -17.64 -12.38 -0.97
C PRO A 170 -17.98 -12.85 0.45
N THR A 171 -18.99 -12.25 1.07
CA THR A 171 -19.50 -12.63 2.39
C THR A 171 -21.02 -12.86 2.35
N GLY A 172 -21.54 -13.75 3.21
CA GLY A 172 -22.97 -14.05 3.25
C GLY A 172 -23.51 -14.53 1.90
N ASP A 173 -24.53 -13.84 1.39
CA ASP A 173 -25.20 -14.16 0.12
C ASP A 173 -24.51 -13.58 -1.12
N GLN A 174 -23.37 -12.89 -0.96
CA GLN A 174 -22.64 -12.29 -2.09
C GLN A 174 -21.97 -13.35 -2.98
N GLY A 175 -22.04 -13.15 -4.29
CA GLY A 175 -21.36 -13.93 -5.31
C GLY A 175 -20.15 -13.22 -5.92
N LEU A 176 -19.35 -13.97 -6.70
CA LEU A 176 -18.16 -13.43 -7.37
C LEU A 176 -18.46 -12.33 -8.41
N ALA A 177 -19.68 -12.28 -8.92
CA ALA A 177 -20.13 -11.27 -9.88
C ALA A 177 -20.61 -9.98 -9.21
N ASP A 178 -20.79 -9.97 -7.89
CA ASP A 178 -21.20 -8.78 -7.17
C ASP A 178 -20.06 -7.78 -7.08
N TYR A 179 -20.41 -6.49 -7.12
CA TYR A 179 -19.47 -5.40 -6.90
C TYR A 179 -19.02 -5.34 -5.45
N VAL A 180 -17.72 -5.09 -5.26
CA VAL A 180 -17.12 -4.88 -3.96
C VAL A 180 -17.69 -3.59 -3.34
N ASP A 181 -18.13 -3.70 -2.10
CA ASP A 181 -18.53 -2.58 -1.24
C ASP A 181 -17.42 -2.38 -0.19
N GLU A 182 -16.71 -1.25 -0.27
CA GLU A 182 -15.63 -0.90 0.64
C GLU A 182 -16.11 -0.07 1.87
N GLY A 183 -17.43 0.07 2.01
CA GLY A 183 -18.11 0.57 3.19
C GLY A 183 -18.44 2.06 3.19
N THR A 184 -19.21 2.44 4.21
CA THR A 184 -19.83 3.76 4.40
C THR A 184 -18.85 4.92 4.51
N ALA A 185 -17.63 4.70 5.00
CA ALA A 185 -16.62 5.77 5.13
C ALA A 185 -16.24 6.38 3.78
N GLU A 186 -16.16 5.56 2.74
CA GLU A 186 -15.90 6.03 1.38
C GLU A 186 -17.13 6.71 0.77
N ALA A 187 -18.31 6.17 1.09
CA ALA A 187 -19.56 6.75 0.65
C ALA A 187 -19.74 8.17 1.22
N VAL A 188 -19.47 8.38 2.52
CA VAL A 188 -19.50 9.69 3.19
C VAL A 188 -18.51 10.68 2.59
N ALA A 189 -17.29 10.24 2.26
CA ALA A 189 -16.27 11.12 1.68
C ALA A 189 -16.56 11.56 0.24
N ASN A 190 -17.40 10.82 -0.50
CA ASN A 190 -17.78 11.14 -1.87
C ASN A 190 -19.13 11.86 -2.01
N VAL A 191 -19.88 12.05 -0.91
CA VAL A 191 -21.05 12.94 -0.93
C VAL A 191 -20.56 14.36 -0.58
N PRO A 192 -20.89 15.41 -1.36
CA PRO A 192 -20.53 16.78 -0.99
C PRO A 192 -21.04 17.09 0.43
N SER A 193 -20.15 17.66 1.26
CA SER A 193 -20.41 17.94 2.68
C SER A 193 -21.80 18.53 2.87
N PRO A 194 -22.64 17.94 3.73
CA PRO A 194 -23.95 18.50 3.94
C PRO A 194 -23.79 19.85 4.65
N SER A 195 -24.55 20.85 4.20
CA SER A 195 -25.02 21.89 5.12
C SER A 195 -25.59 21.23 6.39
N ILE A 196 -25.63 21.91 7.54
CA ILE A 196 -26.16 21.35 8.81
C ILE A 196 -27.54 20.64 8.66
N PHE A 197 -28.32 20.97 7.63
CA PHE A 197 -29.60 20.32 7.28
C PHE A 197 -29.49 19.07 6.37
N GLY A 198 -28.39 18.87 5.65
CA GLY A 198 -28.21 17.77 4.69
C GLY A 198 -27.83 16.41 5.32
N ALA A 199 -27.25 16.41 6.53
CA ALA A 199 -26.92 15.18 7.25
C ALA A 199 -28.17 14.44 7.77
N LEU A 200 -29.31 15.13 7.81
CA LEU A 200 -30.63 14.59 8.15
C LEU A 200 -31.47 14.24 6.91
N ASP A 201 -30.98 14.48 5.68
CA ASP A 201 -31.71 14.13 4.46
C ASP A 201 -31.68 12.59 4.27
N PRO A 202 -32.84 11.91 4.20
CA PRO A 202 -32.91 10.47 3.95
C PRO A 202 -32.18 10.03 2.66
N ARG A 203 -32.04 10.92 1.67
CA ARG A 203 -31.29 10.67 0.43
C ARG A 203 -29.77 10.65 0.66
N TYR A 204 -29.27 11.38 1.65
CA TYR A 204 -27.87 11.32 2.07
C TYR A 204 -27.55 9.93 2.64
N ILE A 205 -28.40 9.41 3.53
CA ILE A 205 -28.27 8.05 4.09
C ILE A 205 -28.40 6.98 3.00
N ALA A 206 -29.30 7.17 2.03
CA ALA A 206 -29.47 6.24 0.91
C ALA A 206 -28.25 6.22 -0.03
N ASN A 207 -27.67 7.38 -0.36
CA ASN A 207 -26.48 7.49 -1.20
C ASN A 207 -25.23 6.93 -0.49
N VAL A 208 -25.11 7.14 0.83
CA VAL A 208 -24.05 6.57 1.68
C VAL A 208 -24.15 5.04 1.76
N LYS A 209 -25.36 4.47 1.67
CA LYS A 209 -25.59 3.01 1.63
C LYS A 209 -25.38 2.39 0.25
N ALA A 210 -25.28 3.18 -0.82
CA ALA A 210 -25.26 2.69 -2.20
C ALA A 210 -23.87 2.69 -2.85
N TYR A 211 -22.81 3.13 -2.15
CA TYR A 211 -21.49 3.18 -2.75
C TYR A 211 -20.94 1.77 -2.98
N LYS A 212 -20.79 1.41 -4.25
CA LYS A 212 -20.07 0.23 -4.70
C LYS A 212 -18.97 0.66 -5.65
N THR A 213 -17.88 -0.08 -5.63
CA THR A 213 -16.81 0.05 -6.63
C THR A 213 -17.34 -0.39 -8.00
N ASN A 214 -16.61 -0.07 -9.07
CA ASN A 214 -16.85 -0.66 -10.40
C ASN A 214 -16.17 -2.04 -10.55
N VAL A 215 -15.69 -2.62 -9.45
CA VAL A 215 -14.91 -3.86 -9.43
C VAL A 215 -15.74 -4.97 -8.80
N THR A 216 -15.87 -6.10 -9.48
CA THR A 216 -16.50 -7.30 -8.91
C THR A 216 -15.49 -8.08 -8.07
N PHE A 217 -15.95 -8.90 -7.12
CA PHE A 217 -15.04 -9.77 -6.35
C PHE A 217 -14.15 -10.65 -7.24
N ARG A 218 -14.70 -11.15 -8.37
CA ARG A 218 -13.91 -11.87 -9.37
C ARG A 218 -12.80 -11.00 -9.95
N ARG A 219 -13.16 -9.81 -10.43
CA ARG A 219 -12.19 -8.91 -11.06
C ARG A 219 -11.13 -8.44 -10.07
N ASP A 220 -11.50 -8.27 -8.80
CA ASP A 220 -10.58 -7.88 -7.73
C ASP A 220 -9.49 -8.93 -7.51
N LYS A 221 -9.88 -10.22 -7.45
CA LYS A 221 -8.94 -11.34 -7.39
C LYS A 221 -8.06 -11.41 -8.64
N GLU A 222 -8.65 -11.34 -9.84
CA GLU A 222 -7.91 -11.36 -11.11
C GLU A 222 -6.90 -10.21 -11.19
N CYS A 223 -7.25 -9.04 -10.65
CA CYS A 223 -6.36 -7.89 -10.59
C CYS A 223 -5.12 -8.18 -9.74
N SER A 224 -5.26 -8.77 -8.54
CA SER A 224 -4.09 -9.19 -7.74
C SER A 224 -3.23 -10.21 -8.48
N GLN A 225 -3.85 -11.16 -9.19
CA GLN A 225 -3.12 -12.15 -9.99
C GLN A 225 -2.35 -11.49 -11.13
N GLN A 226 -2.97 -10.54 -11.82
CA GLN A 226 -2.37 -9.74 -12.87
C GLN A 226 -1.14 -8.98 -12.35
N ILE A 227 -1.28 -8.27 -11.22
CA ILE A 227 -0.19 -7.54 -10.56
C ILE A 227 0.98 -8.47 -10.24
N ALA A 228 0.73 -9.65 -9.67
CA ALA A 228 1.80 -10.59 -9.37
C ALA A 228 2.53 -11.04 -10.64
N SER A 229 1.79 -11.40 -11.69
CA SER A 229 2.36 -11.93 -12.93
C SER A 229 3.18 -10.90 -13.72
N GLU A 230 2.69 -9.66 -13.85
CA GLU A 230 3.27 -8.64 -14.74
C GLU A 230 4.46 -7.88 -14.13
N ASN A 231 4.66 -7.99 -12.81
CA ASN A 231 5.69 -7.22 -12.11
C ASN A 231 6.87 -8.07 -11.65
N ASN A 232 6.76 -9.41 -11.63
CA ASN A 232 7.84 -10.30 -11.22
C ASN A 232 9.14 -10.11 -12.02
N ALA A 233 9.05 -9.80 -13.32
CA ALA A 233 10.24 -9.50 -14.13
C ALA A 233 10.98 -8.24 -13.63
N TRP A 234 10.24 -7.21 -13.22
CA TRP A 234 10.82 -6.00 -12.63
C TRP A 234 11.40 -6.30 -11.24
N LEU A 235 10.66 -7.02 -10.40
CA LEU A 235 11.09 -7.38 -9.04
C LEU A 235 12.43 -8.12 -9.07
N VAL A 236 12.52 -9.19 -9.88
CA VAL A 236 13.74 -10.00 -10.02
C VAL A 236 14.90 -9.17 -10.57
N LYS A 237 14.66 -8.33 -11.58
CA LYS A 237 15.69 -7.44 -12.16
C LYS A 237 16.37 -6.56 -11.10
N TYR A 238 15.60 -6.05 -10.13
CA TYR A 238 16.12 -5.16 -9.08
C TYR A 238 16.45 -5.86 -7.76
N GLY A 239 16.30 -7.19 -7.70
CA GLY A 239 16.72 -8.02 -6.57
C GLY A 239 15.65 -8.26 -5.50
N PHE A 240 14.39 -7.90 -5.76
CA PHE A 240 13.27 -8.32 -4.92
C PHE A 240 12.91 -9.79 -5.20
N PRO A 241 12.41 -10.53 -4.20
CA PRO A 241 11.76 -11.82 -4.42
C PRO A 241 10.54 -11.68 -5.33
N SER A 242 10.25 -12.73 -6.09
CA SER A 242 8.99 -12.81 -6.84
C SER A 242 7.81 -13.00 -5.91
N ILE A 243 6.68 -12.41 -6.26
CA ILE A 243 5.40 -12.60 -5.58
C ILE A 243 4.53 -13.61 -6.33
N ALA A 244 3.72 -14.36 -5.60
CA ALA A 244 2.65 -15.18 -6.12
C ALA A 244 1.30 -14.53 -5.78
N CYS A 245 0.24 -14.90 -6.48
CA CYS A 245 -1.11 -14.57 -6.02
C CYS A 245 -1.84 -15.86 -5.70
N VAL A 246 -2.31 -15.98 -4.45
CA VAL A 246 -2.99 -17.18 -3.90
C VAL A 246 -4.49 -16.93 -3.76
#